data_AF-A0A820F8M8-F1
#
_entry.id   AF-A0A820F8M8-F1
#
_cell.length_a   1.000
_cell.length_b   1.000
_cell.length_c   1.000
_cell.angle_alpha   90.00
_cell.angle_beta   90.00
_cell.angle_gamma   90.00
#
_symmetry.space_group_name_H-M   'P 1'
#
loop_
_entity.id
_entity.type
_entity.pdbx_description
1 polymer ?
#
loop_
_entity_poly.entity_id
_entity_poly.type
_entity_poly.pdbx_seq_one_letter_code
_entity_poly.pdbx_strand_id
1 'polypeptide(L)'
;QQPVTGGTQTILQSGTIGGGGGDMYEFKIDETEGSIKILKMLRYSDQHNNNTKFFTGIVKELSGWQMQSHVEIEIYVLDINDKVPTFKQTYYTPQISEDYPLNTPIINFTVTDDDARNTPNSNITFDLIDPYGKFAIFNDTRVSTSNNIQAYLIAKERLDYESLSPLDRQYKLKIIARDHGQPQSLQSEAQIYITITDVNDEPPVFKENPVQKTIAENTQRGTFIVFVDVVDPEYNDSVTVQFLSTSEFNPFRIITSPGGGRVILEQALLPDKEF
;
A
#
# COMPACT_ATOMS: atom_id res chain seq x y z
N GLN A 1 57.99 6.35 -2.97
CA GLN A 1 59.38 5.93 -3.22
C GLN A 1 59.92 6.77 -4.37
N GLN A 2 61.20 7.14 -4.33
CA GLN A 2 61.85 8.12 -5.22
C GLN A 2 61.92 7.68 -6.71
N PRO A 3 62.05 8.64 -7.65
CA PRO A 3 62.08 8.35 -9.08
C PRO A 3 63.46 7.83 -9.51
N VAL A 4 63.49 6.69 -10.19
CA VAL A 4 64.70 6.15 -10.81
C VAL A 4 64.87 6.78 -12.19
N THR A 5 65.84 7.68 -12.32
CA THR A 5 66.32 8.20 -13.60
C THR A 5 67.31 7.19 -14.20
N GLY A 6 66.83 6.40 -15.16
CA GLY A 6 67.64 5.50 -15.97
C GLY A 6 66.86 5.15 -17.24
N GLY A 7 67.39 5.57 -18.39
CA GLY A 7 66.72 5.50 -19.69
C GLY A 7 66.42 4.08 -20.14
N THR A 8 65.22 3.62 -19.79
CA THR A 8 64.56 2.49 -20.43
C THR A 8 63.26 3.06 -20.97
N GLN A 9 63.24 3.41 -22.25
CA GLN A 9 61.96 3.72 -22.89
C GLN A 9 61.11 2.44 -22.74
N THR A 10 59.98 2.58 -22.06
CA THR A 10 59.07 1.49 -21.78
C THR A 10 57.81 1.82 -22.57
N ILE A 11 57.42 0.98 -23.53
CA ILE A 11 56.16 1.15 -24.24
C ILE A 11 55.15 0.21 -23.62
N LEU A 12 54.06 0.79 -23.12
CA LEU A 12 52.85 0.06 -22.79
C LEU A 12 52.14 -0.26 -24.11
N GLN A 13 52.01 -1.54 -24.45
CA GLN A 13 51.19 -1.98 -25.59
C GLN A 13 49.98 -2.73 -25.05
N SER A 14 48.79 -2.39 -25.54
CA SER A 14 47.59 -3.18 -25.29
C SER A 14 47.60 -4.44 -26.18
N GLY A 15 47.22 -5.58 -25.63
CA GLY A 15 46.98 -6.78 -26.42
C GLY A 15 46.11 -7.74 -25.63
N THR A 16 44.88 -8.00 -26.07
CA THR A 16 43.89 -8.85 -25.39
C THR A 16 44.16 -10.34 -25.62
N ILE A 17 44.00 -11.15 -24.58
CA ILE A 17 43.73 -12.59 -24.71
C ILE A 17 42.37 -12.86 -24.05
N GLY A 18 41.44 -13.45 -24.80
CA GLY A 18 40.24 -14.09 -24.25
C GLY A 18 39.02 -13.19 -24.02
N GLY A 19 38.31 -12.87 -25.10
CA GLY A 19 37.01 -12.18 -25.07
C GLY A 19 36.74 -11.65 -26.48
N GLY A 20 35.86 -12.30 -27.23
CA GLY A 20 35.84 -12.23 -28.69
C GLY A 20 35.77 -10.81 -29.25
N GLY A 21 36.84 -10.33 -29.91
CA GLY A 21 36.89 -9.30 -30.95
C GLY A 21 36.38 -7.87 -30.67
N GLY A 22 35.43 -7.68 -29.75
CA GLY A 22 34.68 -6.44 -29.52
C GLY A 22 35.21 -5.59 -28.36
N ASP A 23 35.83 -6.22 -27.36
CA ASP A 23 36.30 -5.51 -26.15
C ASP A 23 37.51 -4.58 -26.44
N MET A 24 38.20 -4.80 -27.58
CA MET A 24 39.30 -3.95 -28.07
C MET A 24 38.89 -2.50 -28.37
N TYR A 25 37.59 -2.21 -28.48
CA TYR A 25 37.08 -0.88 -28.84
C TYR A 25 36.48 -0.10 -27.66
N GLU A 26 36.41 -0.70 -26.47
CA GLU A 26 35.74 -0.11 -25.30
C GLU A 26 36.70 0.60 -24.36
N PHE A 27 37.97 0.17 -24.31
CA PHE A 27 39.00 0.71 -23.40
C PHE A 27 40.31 1.02 -24.12
N LYS A 28 41.07 1.99 -23.60
CA LYS A 28 42.43 2.33 -24.06
C LYS A 28 43.34 2.65 -22.87
N ILE A 29 44.56 2.10 -22.87
CA ILE A 29 45.62 2.56 -21.96
C ILE A 29 46.28 3.82 -22.52
N ASP A 30 46.47 4.82 -21.67
CA ASP A 30 47.40 5.91 -21.90
C ASP A 30 48.84 5.39 -21.76
N GLU A 31 49.58 5.34 -22.87
CA GLU A 31 50.92 4.72 -22.91
C GLU A 31 51.98 5.51 -22.12
N THR A 32 51.66 6.74 -21.69
CA THR A 32 52.57 7.60 -20.92
C THR A 32 52.25 7.60 -19.43
N GLU A 33 50.97 7.60 -19.06
CA GLU A 33 50.51 7.66 -17.67
C GLU A 33 50.11 6.28 -17.10
N GLY A 34 49.87 5.30 -17.97
CA GLY A 34 49.33 3.99 -17.61
C GLY A 34 47.84 3.99 -17.24
N SER A 35 47.13 5.12 -17.39
CA SER A 35 45.71 5.25 -17.05
C SER A 35 44.81 4.55 -18.09
N ILE A 36 43.75 3.86 -17.66
CA ILE A 36 42.77 3.24 -18.56
C ILE A 36 41.61 4.21 -18.77
N LYS A 37 41.31 4.51 -20.04
CA LYS A 37 40.22 5.40 -20.46
C LYS A 37 39.15 4.59 -21.19
N ILE A 38 37.89 4.92 -20.92
CA ILE A 38 36.74 4.36 -21.63
C ILE A 38 36.60 5.10 -22.97
N LEU A 39 36.53 4.36 -24.08
CA LEU A 39 36.35 4.89 -25.43
C LEU A 39 34.90 4.82 -25.92
N LYS A 40 34.11 3.90 -25.34
CA LYS A 40 32.70 3.68 -25.71
C LYS A 40 31.88 3.51 -24.45
N MET A 41 30.66 4.05 -24.45
CA MET A 41 29.71 3.88 -23.35
C MET A 41 29.50 2.40 -23.03
N LEU A 42 29.78 2.01 -21.79
CA LEU A 42 29.50 0.68 -21.26
C LEU A 42 28.01 0.58 -20.93
N ARG A 43 27.40 -0.57 -21.23
CA ARG A 43 26.00 -0.84 -20.89
C ARG A 43 25.95 -2.13 -20.09
N TYR A 44 25.29 -2.06 -18.94
CA TYR A 44 24.96 -3.24 -18.15
C TYR A 44 23.91 -4.09 -18.87
N SER A 45 23.99 -5.41 -18.76
CA SER A 45 22.99 -6.35 -19.30
C SER A 45 22.74 -7.51 -18.36
N ASP A 46 21.49 -7.66 -17.91
CA ASP A 46 21.08 -8.83 -17.12
C ASP A 46 20.99 -10.13 -17.93
N GLN A 47 20.80 -10.04 -19.25
CA GLN A 47 20.60 -11.20 -20.11
C GLN A 47 21.90 -11.76 -20.69
N HIS A 48 23.01 -11.02 -20.58
CA HIS A 48 24.31 -11.42 -21.10
C HIS A 48 25.33 -11.39 -19.97
N ASN A 49 26.08 -12.49 -19.77
CA ASN A 49 27.20 -12.57 -18.82
C ASN A 49 28.42 -11.71 -19.24
N ASN A 50 28.19 -10.58 -19.91
CA ASN A 50 29.19 -9.70 -20.50
C ASN A 50 29.42 -8.43 -19.67
N ASN A 51 28.98 -8.43 -18.40
CA ASN A 51 29.23 -7.34 -17.44
C ASN A 51 30.65 -7.41 -16.85
N THR A 52 31.44 -8.41 -17.24
CA THR A 52 32.86 -8.52 -16.89
C THR A 52 33.68 -8.38 -18.16
N LYS A 53 34.59 -7.41 -18.17
CA LYS A 53 35.48 -7.11 -19.28
C LYS A 53 36.90 -7.48 -18.91
N PHE A 54 37.55 -8.24 -19.78
CA PHE A 54 38.94 -8.65 -19.60
C PHE A 54 39.84 -7.81 -20.49
N PHE A 55 40.92 -7.33 -19.91
CA PHE A 55 41.89 -6.49 -20.59
C PHE A 55 43.29 -6.90 -20.15
N THR A 56 44.23 -7.06 -21.09
CA THR A 56 45.62 -7.41 -20.76
C THR A 56 46.54 -6.25 -21.13
N GLY A 57 47.27 -5.75 -20.14
CA GLY A 57 48.32 -4.76 -20.33
C GLY A 57 49.67 -5.45 -20.54
N ILE A 58 50.45 -5.03 -21.53
CA ILE A 58 51.79 -5.58 -21.79
C ILE A 58 52.81 -4.45 -21.65
N VAL A 59 53.87 -4.71 -20.89
CA VAL A 59 55.02 -3.82 -20.73
C VAL A 59 56.22 -4.46 -21.41
N LYS A 60 56.89 -3.73 -22.30
CA LYS A 60 58.08 -4.19 -23.03
C LYS A 60 59.29 -3.30 -22.77
N GLU A 61 60.44 -3.93 -22.57
CA GLU A 61 61.73 -3.24 -22.51
C GLU A 61 62.22 -2.92 -23.94
N LEU A 62 62.67 -1.68 -24.20
CA LEU A 62 63.16 -1.27 -25.52
C LEU A 62 64.69 -1.41 -25.70
N SER A 63 65.41 -1.95 -24.73
CA SER A 63 66.88 -2.01 -24.71
C SER A 63 67.49 -3.10 -25.62
N GLY A 64 66.69 -3.74 -26.48
CA GLY A 64 67.13 -4.77 -27.43
C GLY A 64 67.04 -6.21 -26.89
N TRP A 65 66.86 -6.39 -25.58
CA TRP A 65 66.44 -7.66 -24.99
C TRP A 65 64.91 -7.69 -24.92
N GLN A 66 64.28 -8.68 -25.56
CA GLN A 66 62.81 -8.78 -25.68
C GLN A 66 62.13 -9.21 -24.37
N MET A 67 62.45 -8.56 -23.25
CA MET A 67 61.80 -8.81 -21.98
C MET A 67 60.41 -8.16 -21.98
N GLN A 68 59.39 -8.95 -21.68
CA GLN A 68 58.02 -8.50 -21.58
C GLN A 68 57.37 -9.06 -20.32
N SER A 69 56.48 -8.28 -19.73
CA SER A 69 55.56 -8.73 -18.68
C SER A 69 54.14 -8.37 -19.08
N HIS A 70 53.17 -9.13 -18.58
CA HIS A 70 51.75 -8.83 -18.78
C HIS A 70 51.01 -8.80 -17.45
N VAL A 71 49.87 -8.12 -17.44
CA VAL A 71 48.91 -8.08 -16.34
C VAL A 71 47.52 -8.27 -16.91
N GLU A 72 46.71 -9.11 -16.27
CA GLU A 72 45.29 -9.26 -16.56
C GLU A 72 44.49 -8.31 -15.66
N ILE A 73 43.60 -7.55 -16.29
CA ILE A 73 42.75 -6.55 -15.64
C ILE A 73 41.31 -6.97 -15.90
N GLU A 74 40.58 -7.17 -14.82
CA GLU A 74 39.16 -7.52 -14.84
C GLU A 74 38.36 -6.29 -14.43
N ILE A 75 37.48 -5.84 -15.32
CA ILE A 75 36.63 -4.66 -15.12
C ILE A 75 35.18 -5.13 -15.00
N TYR A 76 34.57 -4.86 -13.85
CA TYR A 76 33.15 -5.12 -13.61
C TYR A 76 32.31 -3.90 -13.98
N VAL A 77 31.41 -4.07 -14.94
CA VAL A 77 30.37 -3.09 -15.29
C VAL A 77 29.23 -3.25 -14.28
N LEU A 78 29.04 -2.24 -13.45
CA LEU A 78 27.94 -2.20 -12.48
C LEU A 78 26.70 -1.54 -13.10
N ASP A 79 25.55 -2.02 -12.70
CA ASP A 79 24.27 -1.39 -12.99
C ASP A 79 24.11 -0.09 -12.20
N ILE A 80 23.43 0.90 -12.79
CA ILE A 80 23.03 2.14 -12.12
C ILE A 80 21.53 2.19 -12.03
N ASN A 81 21.00 2.77 -10.96
CA ASN A 81 19.56 2.92 -10.79
C ASN A 81 19.01 3.98 -11.75
N ASP A 82 18.50 3.55 -12.90
CA ASP A 82 17.98 4.43 -13.96
C ASP A 82 16.57 4.05 -14.43
N LYS A 83 15.96 3.03 -13.82
CA LYS A 83 14.56 2.65 -14.00
C LYS A 83 13.75 3.05 -12.78
N VAL A 84 12.53 3.49 -13.04
CA VAL A 84 11.62 3.91 -11.97
C VAL A 84 10.68 2.74 -11.67
N PRO A 85 10.48 2.37 -10.39
CA PRO A 85 9.46 1.41 -10.02
C PRO A 85 8.11 1.86 -10.58
N THR A 86 7.43 1.02 -11.34
CA THR A 86 6.24 1.42 -12.09
C THR A 86 5.03 0.58 -11.70
N PHE A 87 3.99 1.23 -11.16
CA PHE A 87 2.70 0.60 -10.97
C PHE A 87 2.03 0.29 -12.31
N LYS A 88 1.38 -0.86 -12.40
CA LYS A 88 0.57 -1.23 -13.57
C LYS A 88 -0.61 -0.27 -13.82
N GLN A 89 -1.11 0.38 -12.77
CA GLN A 89 -2.20 1.38 -12.83
C GLN A 89 -1.85 2.58 -11.97
N THR A 90 -2.30 3.77 -12.39
CA THR A 90 -2.10 5.04 -11.67
C THR A 90 -3.23 5.35 -10.67
N TYR A 91 -4.38 4.71 -10.81
CA TYR A 91 -5.52 4.82 -9.88
C TYR A 91 -6.23 3.48 -9.69
N TYR A 92 -6.74 3.24 -8.49
CA TYR A 92 -7.52 2.06 -8.11
C TYR A 92 -8.82 2.50 -7.42
N THR A 93 -9.96 1.94 -7.83
CA THR A 93 -11.29 2.36 -7.35
C THR A 93 -12.15 1.17 -6.88
N PRO A 94 -11.76 0.45 -5.82
CA PRO A 94 -12.53 -0.68 -5.31
C PRO A 94 -13.80 -0.19 -4.60
N GLN A 95 -14.79 -1.07 -4.55
CA GLN A 95 -15.99 -0.88 -3.74
C GLN A 95 -16.12 -2.08 -2.81
N ILE A 96 -16.20 -1.82 -1.50
CA ILE A 96 -16.33 -2.83 -0.45
C ILE A 96 -17.40 -2.40 0.56
N SER A 97 -17.99 -3.35 1.27
CA SER A 97 -18.87 -3.03 2.39
C SER A 97 -18.08 -2.64 3.64
N GLU A 98 -18.71 -1.96 4.59
CA GLU A 98 -18.13 -1.73 5.90
C GLU A 98 -17.90 -3.02 6.72
N ASP A 99 -18.69 -4.06 6.45
CA ASP A 99 -18.56 -5.37 7.09
C ASP A 99 -17.39 -6.21 6.51
N TYR A 100 -16.62 -5.61 5.60
CA TYR A 100 -15.52 -6.28 4.89
C TYR A 100 -14.51 -6.88 5.89
N PRO A 101 -14.15 -8.16 5.75
CA PRO A 101 -13.29 -8.83 6.72
C PRO A 101 -11.93 -8.16 6.91
N LEU A 102 -11.45 -8.13 8.15
CA LEU A 102 -10.11 -7.61 8.45
C LEU A 102 -9.01 -8.54 7.89
N ASN A 103 -7.90 -7.92 7.51
CA ASN A 103 -6.69 -8.57 7.02
C ASN A 103 -6.89 -9.44 5.75
N THR A 104 -7.93 -9.16 4.96
CA THR A 104 -8.15 -9.78 3.66
C THR A 104 -7.78 -8.81 2.52
N PRO A 105 -7.27 -9.33 1.37
CA PRO A 105 -6.88 -8.49 0.25
C PRO A 105 -8.06 -7.77 -0.43
N ILE A 106 -8.04 -6.42 -0.42
CA ILE A 106 -9.00 -5.56 -1.12
C ILE A 106 -8.58 -5.33 -2.58
N ILE A 107 -7.31 -4.94 -2.78
CA ILE A 107 -6.70 -4.68 -4.09
C ILE A 107 -5.35 -5.40 -4.15
N ASN A 108 -4.95 -5.81 -5.36
CA ASN A 108 -3.59 -6.22 -5.68
C ASN A 108 -2.88 -5.13 -6.50
N PHE A 109 -1.69 -4.72 -6.05
CA PHE A 109 -0.76 -3.85 -6.73
C PHE A 109 0.33 -4.69 -7.42
N THR A 110 0.51 -4.45 -8.71
CA THR A 110 1.64 -4.98 -9.47
C THR A 110 2.59 -3.83 -9.77
N VAL A 111 3.83 -3.95 -9.31
CA VAL A 111 4.91 -2.99 -9.58
C VAL A 111 6.07 -3.69 -10.27
N THR A 112 6.59 -3.08 -11.32
CA THR A 112 7.75 -3.59 -12.05
C THR A 112 8.91 -2.61 -11.97
N ASP A 113 10.12 -3.16 -11.92
CA ASP A 113 11.36 -2.42 -12.09
C ASP A 113 12.26 -3.18 -13.06
N ASP A 114 12.85 -2.46 -14.02
CA ASP A 114 13.64 -3.03 -15.12
C ASP A 114 15.16 -2.90 -14.87
N ASP A 115 15.57 -2.39 -13.70
CA ASP A 115 16.96 -2.41 -13.26
C ASP A 115 17.44 -3.83 -12.88
N ALA A 116 18.75 -3.95 -12.63
CA ALA A 116 19.41 -5.24 -12.40
C ALA A 116 18.70 -6.08 -11.33
N ARG A 117 18.35 -7.32 -11.68
CA ARG A 117 17.60 -8.23 -10.79
C ARG A 117 18.34 -8.52 -9.50
N ASN A 118 17.60 -8.62 -8.39
CA ASN A 118 18.15 -8.97 -7.07
C ASN A 118 19.24 -8.00 -6.59
N THR A 119 19.18 -6.75 -7.04
CA THR A 119 20.03 -5.65 -6.56
C THR A 119 19.17 -4.63 -5.83
N PRO A 120 19.77 -3.72 -5.05
CA PRO A 120 19.03 -2.59 -4.48
C PRO A 120 18.30 -1.73 -5.52
N ASN A 121 18.77 -1.70 -6.78
CA ASN A 121 18.16 -0.91 -7.86
C ASN A 121 16.76 -1.43 -8.24
N SER A 122 16.49 -2.73 -8.08
CA SER A 122 15.16 -3.31 -8.36
C SER A 122 14.40 -3.76 -7.10
N ASN A 123 14.97 -3.59 -5.91
CA ASN A 123 14.34 -4.00 -4.65
C ASN A 123 13.36 -2.94 -4.16
N ILE A 124 12.06 -3.22 -4.28
CA ILE A 124 10.99 -2.26 -4.00
C ILE A 124 10.46 -2.40 -2.57
N THR A 125 10.28 -1.26 -1.90
CA THR A 125 9.45 -1.13 -0.70
C THR A 125 8.23 -0.25 -0.96
N PHE A 126 7.21 -0.43 -0.13
CA PHE A 126 5.94 0.27 -0.23
C PHE A 126 5.68 1.13 0.99
N ASP A 127 5.28 2.38 0.74
CA ASP A 127 4.73 3.28 1.75
C ASP A 127 3.26 3.54 1.44
N LEU A 128 2.44 3.64 2.49
CA LEU A 128 1.01 4.00 2.39
C LEU A 128 0.75 5.31 3.12
N ILE A 129 0.24 6.29 2.39
CA ILE A 129 -0.33 7.50 2.95
C ILE A 129 -1.82 7.25 3.13
N ASP A 130 -2.18 6.99 4.38
CA ASP A 130 -3.54 6.77 4.84
C ASP A 130 -3.88 7.78 5.93
N PRO A 131 -4.64 8.85 5.61
CA PRO A 131 -5.04 9.87 6.59
C PRO A 131 -5.92 9.34 7.74
N TYR A 132 -6.56 8.19 7.55
CA TYR A 132 -7.54 7.62 8.49
C TYR A 132 -6.93 6.51 9.34
N GLY A 133 -5.80 5.96 8.91
CA GLY A 133 -5.09 4.89 9.62
C GLY A 133 -5.82 3.55 9.64
N LYS A 134 -6.76 3.31 8.72
CA LYS A 134 -7.60 2.10 8.66
C LYS A 134 -7.01 0.97 7.82
N PHE A 135 -6.02 1.28 6.98
CA PHE A 135 -5.47 0.36 5.98
C PHE A 135 -3.99 0.06 6.22
N ALA A 136 -3.53 -1.00 5.57
CA ALA A 136 -2.11 -1.37 5.51
C ALA A 136 -1.77 -2.03 4.17
N ILE A 137 -0.48 -2.05 3.86
CA ILE A 137 0.07 -2.83 2.76
C ILE A 137 0.58 -4.15 3.29
N PHE A 138 0.13 -5.23 2.68
CA PHE A 138 0.64 -6.57 2.88
C PHE A 138 1.47 -6.98 1.66
N ASN A 139 2.79 -7.11 1.84
CA ASN A 139 3.69 -7.59 0.79
C ASN A 139 3.79 -9.12 0.88
N ASP A 140 3.21 -9.84 -0.08
CA ASP A 140 3.40 -11.28 -0.17
C ASP A 140 4.64 -11.59 -1.03
N THR A 141 5.75 -11.82 -0.32
CA THR A 141 7.04 -12.15 -0.94
C THR A 141 7.03 -13.49 -1.68
N ARG A 142 6.04 -14.37 -1.45
CA ARG A 142 5.98 -15.70 -2.10
C ARG A 142 5.50 -15.63 -3.55
N VAL A 143 4.74 -14.60 -3.89
CA VAL A 143 4.19 -14.37 -5.24
C VAL A 143 4.96 -13.29 -6.01
N SER A 144 5.90 -12.62 -5.34
CA SER A 144 6.78 -11.63 -5.94
C SER A 144 7.98 -12.28 -6.64
N THR A 145 8.38 -11.72 -7.78
CA THR A 145 9.63 -12.04 -8.47
C THR A 145 10.51 -10.79 -8.50
N SER A 146 11.80 -10.93 -8.83
CA SER A 146 12.77 -9.82 -8.79
C SER A 146 12.35 -8.53 -9.54
N ASN A 147 11.49 -8.62 -10.56
CA ASN A 147 11.08 -7.48 -11.40
C ASN A 147 9.55 -7.33 -11.46
N ASN A 148 8.83 -8.13 -10.68
CA ASN A 148 7.37 -8.06 -10.61
C ASN A 148 6.98 -8.35 -9.18
N ILE A 149 6.80 -7.25 -8.44
CA ILE A 149 6.48 -7.25 -7.02
C ILE A 149 4.97 -7.12 -6.89
N GLN A 150 4.39 -8.00 -6.06
CA GLN A 150 2.98 -8.06 -5.76
C GLN A 150 2.76 -7.61 -4.31
N ALA A 151 1.86 -6.65 -4.11
CA ALA A 151 1.48 -6.18 -2.80
C ALA A 151 -0.04 -5.99 -2.72
N TYR A 152 -0.60 -6.10 -1.52
CA TYR A 152 -2.04 -6.05 -1.33
C TYR A 152 -2.43 -4.94 -0.37
N LEU A 153 -3.52 -4.24 -0.67
CA LEU A 153 -4.17 -3.38 0.32
C LEU A 153 -5.08 -4.24 1.20
N ILE A 154 -4.99 -4.07 2.52
CA ILE A 154 -5.86 -4.75 3.49
C ILE A 154 -6.48 -3.73 4.45
N ALA A 155 -7.67 -4.04 4.95
CA ALA A 155 -8.24 -3.33 6.10
C ALA A 155 -7.67 -3.91 7.39
N LYS A 156 -7.06 -3.09 8.25
CA LYS A 156 -6.52 -3.51 9.56
C LYS A 156 -7.42 -3.11 10.73
N GLU A 157 -8.32 -2.16 10.50
CA GLU A 157 -9.36 -1.74 11.43
C GLU A 157 -10.72 -1.85 10.77
N ARG A 158 -11.78 -1.95 11.58
CA ARG A 158 -13.15 -1.94 11.07
C ARG A 158 -13.41 -0.64 10.33
N LEU A 159 -14.10 -0.80 9.21
CA LEU A 159 -14.68 0.28 8.45
C LEU A 159 -16.06 0.56 9.05
N ASP A 160 -16.52 1.78 8.86
CA ASP A 160 -17.75 2.30 9.41
C ASP A 160 -18.23 3.33 8.40
N TYR A 161 -19.35 3.02 7.75
CA TYR A 161 -19.92 3.84 6.70
C TYR A 161 -20.46 5.14 7.29
N GLU A 162 -21.12 5.10 8.45
CA GLU A 162 -21.74 6.20 9.21
C GLU A 162 -20.71 7.26 9.61
N SER A 163 -19.51 6.82 10.01
CA SER A 163 -18.39 7.68 10.38
C SER A 163 -17.81 8.49 9.21
N LEU A 164 -18.09 8.11 7.95
CA LEU A 164 -17.64 8.86 6.79
C LEU A 164 -18.50 10.11 6.54
N SER A 165 -17.91 11.11 5.89
CA SER A 165 -18.65 12.30 5.47
C SER A 165 -19.76 11.92 4.47
N PRO A 166 -21.01 12.37 4.64
CA PRO A 166 -22.09 12.14 3.67
C PRO A 166 -21.80 12.70 2.28
N LEU A 167 -20.88 13.67 2.18
CA LEU A 167 -20.45 14.25 0.91
C LEU A 167 -19.35 13.44 0.21
N ASP A 168 -18.70 12.53 0.93
CA ASP A 168 -17.50 11.81 0.47
C ASP A 168 -17.41 10.44 1.15
N ARG A 169 -18.27 9.49 0.74
CA ARG A 169 -18.30 8.08 1.20
C ARG A 169 -17.15 7.26 0.62
N GLN A 170 -15.93 7.80 0.67
CA GLN A 170 -14.74 7.13 0.17
C GLN A 170 -13.50 7.42 1.01
N TYR A 171 -12.62 6.43 1.09
CA TYR A 171 -11.26 6.61 1.57
C TYR A 171 -10.34 6.97 0.40
N LYS A 172 -9.60 8.08 0.55
CA LYS A 172 -8.61 8.55 -0.41
C LYS A 172 -7.21 8.27 0.13
N LEU A 173 -6.55 7.27 -0.45
CA LEU A 173 -5.22 6.85 -0.05
C LEU A 173 -4.23 7.06 -1.20
N LYS A 174 -2.95 7.10 -0.85
CA LYS A 174 -1.87 7.06 -1.84
C LYS A 174 -0.86 5.99 -1.46
N ILE A 175 -0.51 5.13 -2.42
CA ILE A 175 0.57 4.17 -2.29
C ILE A 175 1.80 4.68 -3.05
N ILE A 176 2.98 4.51 -2.45
CA ILE A 176 4.27 4.86 -3.04
C ILE A 176 5.11 3.59 -3.13
N ALA A 177 5.69 3.33 -4.31
CA ALA A 177 6.70 2.29 -4.51
C ALA A 177 8.06 2.97 -4.69
N ARG A 178 9.07 2.51 -3.95
CA ARG A 178 10.42 3.08 -3.97
C ARG A 178 11.45 1.95 -4.05
N ASP A 179 12.44 2.11 -4.93
CA ASP A 179 13.61 1.23 -4.96
C ASP A 179 14.64 1.63 -3.88
N HIS A 180 15.78 0.94 -3.82
CA HIS A 180 16.88 1.28 -2.94
C HIS A 180 18.19 1.49 -3.69
N GLY A 181 18.08 1.88 -4.96
CA GLY A 181 19.21 1.98 -5.87
C GLY A 181 20.10 3.20 -5.65
N GLN A 182 21.22 3.21 -6.37
CA GLN A 182 22.21 4.30 -6.36
C GLN A 182 22.44 4.80 -7.80
N PRO A 183 22.73 6.10 -8.02
CA PRO A 183 23.12 7.12 -7.04
C PRO A 183 21.97 7.74 -6.24
N GLN A 184 20.73 7.52 -6.67
CA GLN A 184 19.54 7.98 -5.97
C GLN A 184 18.47 6.91 -6.06
N SER A 185 17.62 6.83 -5.04
CA SER A 185 16.43 6.00 -5.11
C SER A 185 15.36 6.67 -5.94
N LEU A 186 14.68 5.91 -6.79
CA LEU A 186 13.56 6.37 -7.60
C LEU A 186 12.24 5.84 -7.02
N GLN A 187 11.15 6.53 -7.34
CA GLN A 187 9.82 6.17 -6.83
C GLN A 187 8.71 6.58 -7.79
N SER A 188 7.59 5.87 -7.69
CA SER A 188 6.32 6.28 -8.28
C SER A 188 5.20 6.19 -7.26
N GLU A 189 4.05 6.78 -7.60
CA GLU A 189 2.86 6.77 -6.77
C GLU A 189 1.61 6.39 -7.57
N ALA A 190 0.63 5.82 -6.87
CA ALA A 190 -0.70 5.57 -7.38
C ALA A 190 -1.77 6.00 -6.35
N GLN A 191 -2.92 6.46 -6.86
CA GLN A 191 -4.05 6.89 -6.03
C GLN A 191 -5.02 5.74 -5.79
N ILE A 192 -5.65 5.70 -4.62
CA ILE A 192 -6.63 4.66 -4.26
C ILE A 192 -7.88 5.37 -3.72
N TYR A 193 -9.03 5.08 -4.33
CA TYR A 193 -10.33 5.62 -3.97
C TYR A 193 -11.26 4.48 -3.58
N ILE A 194 -11.39 4.19 -2.30
CA ILE A 194 -12.17 3.06 -1.80
C ILE A 194 -13.58 3.56 -1.47
N THR A 195 -14.57 3.16 -2.26
CA THR A 195 -15.97 3.43 -1.95
C THR A 195 -16.47 2.43 -0.93
N ILE A 196 -17.07 2.91 0.15
CA ILE A 196 -17.70 2.05 1.16
C ILE A 196 -19.21 1.96 0.90
N THR A 197 -19.75 0.75 0.94
CA THR A 197 -21.19 0.51 0.93
C THR A 197 -21.70 0.18 2.33
N ASP A 198 -22.74 0.90 2.69
CA ASP A 198 -23.60 0.70 3.85
C ASP A 198 -24.11 -0.74 3.97
N VAL A 199 -24.06 -1.29 5.17
CA VAL A 199 -24.77 -2.49 5.63
C VAL A 199 -25.48 -2.13 6.93
N ASN A 200 -26.79 -2.38 6.98
CA ASN A 200 -27.61 -2.15 8.18
C ASN A 200 -26.98 -2.85 9.42
N ASP A 201 -26.27 -2.06 10.22
CA ASP A 201 -25.63 -2.51 11.46
C ASP A 201 -25.90 -1.59 12.65
N GLU A 202 -26.62 -0.47 12.45
CA GLU A 202 -27.13 0.38 13.52
C GLU A 202 -28.58 0.00 13.90
N PRO A 203 -28.83 -0.46 15.14
CA PRO A 203 -30.17 -0.81 15.55
C PRO A 203 -31.07 0.43 15.68
N PRO A 204 -32.39 0.28 15.50
CA PRO A 204 -33.34 1.35 15.78
C PRO A 204 -33.24 1.85 17.23
N VAL A 205 -33.27 3.17 17.40
CA VAL A 205 -33.12 3.85 18.69
C VAL A 205 -34.36 4.66 19.06
N PHE A 206 -34.65 4.77 20.36
CA PHE A 206 -35.67 5.69 20.86
C PHE A 206 -35.20 7.15 20.75
N LYS A 207 -36.04 8.06 20.25
CA LYS A 207 -35.70 9.50 20.23
C LYS A 207 -35.51 10.09 21.62
N GLU A 208 -36.25 9.55 22.60
CA GLU A 208 -36.18 9.97 24.00
C GLU A 208 -36.01 8.72 24.87
N ASN A 209 -34.98 8.69 25.71
CA ASN A 209 -34.74 7.62 26.67
C ASN A 209 -33.99 8.16 27.90
N PRO A 210 -34.54 8.07 29.12
CA PRO A 210 -35.85 7.50 29.46
C PRO A 210 -37.01 8.44 29.11
N VAL A 211 -38.13 7.88 28.66
CA VAL A 211 -39.40 8.61 28.56
C VAL A 211 -40.08 8.57 29.93
N GLN A 212 -40.23 9.74 30.56
CA GLN A 212 -40.88 9.85 31.88
C GLN A 212 -42.20 10.61 31.78
N LYS A 213 -43.26 10.03 32.37
CA LYS A 213 -44.57 10.67 32.51
C LYS A 213 -45.19 10.37 33.87
N THR A 214 -45.88 11.36 34.40
CA THR A 214 -46.65 11.26 35.65
C THR A 214 -48.13 11.37 35.31
N ILE A 215 -48.93 10.45 35.84
CA ILE A 215 -50.39 10.42 35.66
C ILE A 215 -51.07 10.26 37.02
N ALA A 216 -52.31 10.73 37.13
CA ALA A 216 -53.09 10.57 38.36
C ALA A 216 -53.65 9.15 38.48
N GLU A 217 -53.80 8.64 39.70
CA GLU A 217 -54.36 7.30 39.96
C GLU A 217 -55.81 7.15 39.45
N ASN A 218 -56.56 8.25 39.35
CA ASN A 218 -57.93 8.28 38.84
C ASN A 218 -58.00 8.52 37.32
N THR A 219 -56.87 8.38 36.59
CA THR A 219 -56.84 8.50 35.14
C THR A 219 -57.78 7.48 34.50
N GLN A 220 -58.62 7.96 33.58
CA GLN A 220 -59.61 7.11 32.93
C GLN A 220 -58.95 6.07 32.01
N ARG A 221 -59.54 4.86 31.96
CA ARG A 221 -59.16 3.84 30.98
C ARG A 221 -59.31 4.38 29.56
N GLY A 222 -58.34 4.05 28.70
CA GLY A 222 -58.26 4.50 27.31
C GLY A 222 -57.52 5.81 27.13
N THR A 223 -57.13 6.50 28.21
CA THR A 223 -56.36 7.74 28.13
C THR A 223 -55.00 7.49 27.47
N PHE A 224 -54.67 8.37 26.52
CA PHE A 224 -53.35 8.45 25.90
C PHE A 224 -52.35 9.01 26.92
N ILE A 225 -51.24 8.30 27.11
CA ILE A 225 -50.20 8.67 28.06
C ILE A 225 -49.03 9.37 27.36
N VAL A 226 -48.44 8.69 26.37
CA VAL A 226 -47.27 9.19 25.64
C VAL A 226 -47.13 8.47 24.32
N PHE A 227 -46.50 9.15 23.36
CA PHE A 227 -46.05 8.54 22.13
C PHE A 227 -44.55 8.27 22.25
N VAL A 228 -44.13 7.05 21.94
CA VAL A 228 -42.71 6.66 21.92
C VAL A 228 -42.24 6.58 20.48
N ASP A 229 -41.34 7.49 20.11
CA ASP A 229 -40.73 7.55 18.78
C ASP A 229 -39.49 6.65 18.70
N VAL A 230 -39.40 5.86 17.64
CA VAL A 230 -38.22 5.07 17.27
C VAL A 230 -37.73 5.54 15.90
N VAL A 231 -36.43 5.74 15.76
CA VAL A 231 -35.76 6.09 14.52
C VAL A 231 -34.67 5.07 14.26
N ASP A 232 -34.59 4.59 13.04
CA ASP A 232 -33.41 3.89 12.54
C ASP A 232 -32.50 4.95 11.91
N PRO A 233 -31.26 5.13 12.41
CA PRO A 233 -30.37 6.17 11.91
C PRO A 233 -29.96 5.96 10.44
N GLU A 234 -29.92 4.72 9.96
CA GLU A 234 -29.49 4.35 8.60
C GLU A 234 -30.65 4.53 7.61
N TYR A 235 -31.88 4.22 8.03
CA TYR A 235 -33.07 4.32 7.20
C TYR A 235 -33.98 5.45 7.68
N ASN A 236 -34.10 6.51 6.87
CA ASN A 236 -35.18 7.52 7.00
C ASN A 236 -36.60 6.93 6.79
N ASP A 237 -36.71 5.61 6.59
CA ASP A 237 -37.97 4.90 6.45
C ASP A 237 -38.62 4.61 7.80
N SER A 238 -39.92 4.38 7.75
CA SER A 238 -40.69 4.05 8.93
C SER A 238 -40.35 2.63 9.41
N VAL A 239 -39.58 2.53 10.48
CA VAL A 239 -39.24 1.25 11.14
C VAL A 239 -40.51 0.59 11.69
N THR A 240 -40.71 -0.68 11.38
CA THR A 240 -41.76 -1.47 12.06
C THR A 240 -41.17 -2.07 13.32
N VAL A 241 -41.68 -1.63 14.48
CA VAL A 241 -41.18 -2.04 15.79
C VAL A 241 -42.21 -2.87 16.54
N GLN A 242 -41.73 -3.85 17.31
CA GLN A 242 -42.54 -4.58 18.27
C GLN A 242 -42.13 -4.20 19.69
N PHE A 243 -43.10 -3.86 20.52
CA PHE A 243 -42.86 -3.57 21.93
C PHE A 243 -43.18 -4.80 22.78
N LEU A 244 -42.28 -5.11 23.73
CA LEU A 244 -42.47 -6.19 24.70
C LEU A 244 -42.56 -5.60 26.10
N SER A 245 -43.55 -6.06 26.87
CA SER A 245 -43.67 -5.74 28.30
C SER A 245 -42.91 -6.78 29.12
N THR A 246 -42.05 -6.33 30.03
CA THR A 246 -41.33 -7.21 30.97
C THR A 246 -42.01 -7.37 32.32
N SER A 247 -43.10 -6.61 32.59
CA SER A 247 -43.88 -6.72 33.82
C SER A 247 -45.04 -7.71 33.65
N GLU A 248 -45.24 -8.59 34.66
CA GLU A 248 -46.39 -9.51 34.75
C GLU A 248 -47.72 -8.77 34.89
N PHE A 249 -47.70 -7.61 35.55
CA PHE A 249 -48.83 -6.69 35.65
C PHE A 249 -48.48 -5.39 34.96
N ASN A 250 -49.06 -5.17 33.77
CA ASN A 250 -48.91 -3.94 33.02
C ASN A 250 -50.29 -3.33 32.75
N PRO A 251 -50.67 -2.23 33.44
CA PRO A 251 -51.95 -1.56 33.20
C PRO A 251 -51.94 -0.77 31.88
N PHE A 252 -50.80 -0.70 31.17
CA PHE A 252 -50.64 0.01 29.92
C PHE A 252 -50.60 -0.94 28.72
N ARG A 253 -51.04 -0.44 27.57
CA ARG A 253 -50.87 -1.09 26.27
C ARG A 253 -50.18 -0.13 25.31
N ILE A 254 -49.32 -0.69 24.47
CA ILE A 254 -48.68 0.03 23.38
C ILE A 254 -49.37 -0.37 22.07
N ILE A 255 -49.96 0.61 21.38
CA ILE A 255 -50.49 0.44 20.04
C ILE A 255 -49.37 0.83 19.07
N THR A 256 -48.77 -0.16 18.41
CA THR A 256 -47.64 0.02 17.50
C THR A 256 -48.08 0.74 16.22
N SER A 257 -47.23 1.64 15.74
CA SER A 257 -47.36 2.31 14.44
C SER A 257 -45.97 2.38 13.78
N PRO A 258 -45.87 2.55 12.45
CA PRO A 258 -44.58 2.77 11.82
C PRO A 258 -43.83 3.93 12.50
N GLY A 259 -42.57 3.72 12.89
CA GLY A 259 -41.73 4.69 13.61
C GLY A 259 -42.00 4.82 15.11
N GLY A 260 -42.80 3.95 15.74
CA GLY A 260 -43.01 4.00 17.19
C GLY A 260 -44.29 3.36 17.72
N GLY A 261 -44.87 3.97 18.75
CA GLY A 261 -46.09 3.45 19.35
C GLY A 261 -46.78 4.42 20.29
N ARG A 262 -48.11 4.27 20.39
CA ARG A 262 -48.96 5.03 21.29
C ARG A 262 -49.20 4.25 22.58
N VAL A 263 -48.71 4.77 23.71
CA VAL A 263 -48.96 4.19 25.03
C VAL A 263 -50.31 4.69 25.56
N ILE A 264 -51.19 3.77 25.93
CA ILE A 264 -52.50 4.04 26.51
C ILE A 264 -52.68 3.31 27.84
N LEU A 265 -53.53 3.84 28.71
CA LEU A 265 -53.96 3.15 29.93
C LEU A 265 -55.04 2.12 29.60
N GLU A 266 -54.74 0.82 29.68
CA GLU A 266 -55.65 -0.30 29.37
C GLU A 266 -56.47 -0.73 30.60
N GLN A 267 -55.91 -0.58 31.80
CA GLN A 267 -56.52 -1.00 33.06
C GLN A 267 -56.55 0.16 34.06
N ALA A 268 -57.52 0.16 34.99
CA ALA A 268 -57.57 1.19 36.02
C ALA A 268 -56.39 1.03 37.01
N LEU A 269 -55.88 2.15 37.52
CA LEU A 269 -54.76 2.14 38.48
C LEU A 269 -55.24 2.00 39.92
N LEU A 270 -56.50 2.33 40.18
CA LEU A 270 -57.20 2.07 41.43
C LEU A 270 -57.98 0.75 41.31
N PRO A 271 -58.02 -0.08 42.37
CA PRO A 271 -59.02 -1.12 42.48
C PRO A 271 -60.41 -0.48 42.41
N ASP A 272 -61.34 -1.08 41.68
CA ASP A 272 -62.74 -0.65 41.71
C ASP A 272 -63.17 -0.62 43.18
N LYS A 273 -63.44 0.59 43.71
CA LYS A 273 -64.10 0.70 45.01
C LYS A 273 -65.50 0.15 44.80
N GLU A 274 -65.72 -1.09 45.23
CA GLU A 274 -67.06 -1.60 45.42
C GLU A 274 -67.81 -0.60 46.32
N PHE A 275 -68.79 0.07 45.74
CA PHE A 275 -69.77 0.89 46.44
C PHE A 275 -71.07 0.10 46.58
#